data_AF-A0A9D5UT61-F1
#
_entry.id   AF-A0A9D5UT61-F1
#
_cell.length_a   1.000
_cell.length_b   1.000
_cell.length_c   1.000
_cell.angle_alpha   90.00
_cell.angle_beta   90.00
_cell.angle_gamma   90.00
#
_symmetry.space_group_name_H-M   'P 1'
#
loop_
_entity.id
_entity.type
_entity.pdbx_description
1 polymer ?
#
loop_
_entity_poly.entity_id
_entity_poly.type
_entity_poly.pdbx_seq_one_letter_code
_entity_poly.pdbx_strand_id
1 'polypeptide(L)'
;MASRSSLRKNDTKTRREYIDHLLRDGIAITEPPEPLLDTARELEKTGIIRAQVQAYVLCANPHDRDFPPVLRDCPGKITLKDGLNDDNHEFRCPECERPVFPFLEEKHRFRKVQARIHRQGILSFVLAEMAKAELGVQELGQGVYRCAVGPLGTIFCIADYCRDQQYLTREWASRFPTGYLAVNPHDLHNRFFQEEWLNILSLGAAVSREVDLATWIREVASKPPPLMMANASLPIYSRTVLPVAVSSPTPIPTVRRFVVECGDTMVWIEGERVVAPQAGMRYDIFRVLWDRFLEDLKNGNSLDGYRPISVYDLMEAVGTRQGKFLEDETTVRRTVNRLQEDLEAAVKKKLGLPIDRHDIVETLPWKGAGGEGFGYRLNPRTVIVRPLQSG
;
A
#
# COMPACT_ATOMS: atom_id res chain seq x y z
N MET A 1 49.03 -16.01 0.75
CA MET A 1 48.33 -15.60 -0.49
C MET A 1 46.84 -15.85 -0.27
N ALA A 2 46.07 -14.81 0.01
CA ALA A 2 44.62 -14.92 0.24
C ALA A 2 43.89 -14.37 -1.00
N SER A 3 43.00 -15.20 -1.55
CA SER A 3 42.23 -14.95 -2.75
C SER A 3 41.24 -13.81 -2.53
N ARG A 4 41.38 -12.73 -3.32
CA ARG A 4 40.41 -11.64 -3.44
C ARG A 4 39.39 -12.03 -4.52
N SER A 5 38.27 -12.63 -4.15
CA SER A 5 37.14 -12.83 -5.07
C SER A 5 35.80 -12.68 -4.34
N SER A 6 35.55 -11.47 -3.86
CA SER A 6 34.25 -11.13 -3.27
C SER A 6 34.00 -9.63 -3.35
N LEU A 7 34.12 -9.01 -4.53
CA LEU A 7 33.68 -7.63 -4.71
C LEU A 7 33.33 -7.38 -6.19
N ARG A 8 32.08 -6.91 -6.41
CA ARG A 8 31.46 -6.41 -7.65
C ARG A 8 30.66 -7.42 -8.50
N LYS A 9 29.50 -7.82 -7.97
CA LYS A 9 28.27 -7.96 -8.78
C LYS A 9 27.45 -6.66 -8.61
N ASN A 10 27.84 -5.59 -9.30
CA ASN A 10 26.94 -4.44 -9.53
C ASN A 10 26.43 -4.64 -10.97
N ASP A 11 25.34 -5.39 -11.17
CA ASP A 11 23.94 -4.92 -11.13
C ASP A 11 23.62 -3.91 -12.26
N THR A 12 23.97 -4.25 -13.50
CA THR A 12 23.31 -3.67 -14.68
C THR A 12 21.97 -4.36 -14.88
N LYS A 13 20.97 -3.93 -14.10
CA LYS A 13 19.58 -4.30 -14.38
C LYS A 13 19.21 -3.87 -15.79
N THR A 14 18.61 -4.78 -16.54
CA THR A 14 18.15 -4.50 -17.90
C THR A 14 16.97 -3.52 -17.86
N ARG A 15 16.75 -2.74 -18.94
CA ARG A 15 15.57 -1.85 -19.07
C ARG A 15 14.27 -2.61 -18.80
N ARG A 16 14.22 -3.87 -19.21
CA ARG A 16 13.12 -4.80 -18.99
C ARG A 16 12.78 -4.99 -17.51
N GLU A 17 13.78 -5.17 -16.67
CA GLU A 17 13.61 -5.33 -15.21
C GLU A 17 13.08 -4.06 -14.55
N TYR A 18 13.51 -2.88 -15.02
CA TYR A 18 12.95 -1.61 -14.54
C TYR A 18 11.48 -1.45 -14.92
N ILE A 19 11.11 -1.81 -16.14
CA ILE A 19 9.70 -1.83 -16.57
C ILE A 19 8.89 -2.79 -15.69
N ASP A 20 9.39 -4.01 -15.46
CA ASP A 20 8.70 -4.98 -14.59
C ASP A 20 8.53 -4.50 -13.15
N HIS A 21 9.52 -3.80 -12.61
CA HIS A 21 9.42 -3.20 -11.29
C HIS A 21 8.36 -2.09 -11.25
N LEU A 22 8.31 -1.23 -12.26
CA LEU A 22 7.37 -0.10 -12.34
C LEU A 22 5.92 -0.51 -12.67
N LEU A 23 5.74 -1.67 -13.30
CA LEU A 23 4.42 -2.28 -13.56
C LEU A 23 3.87 -3.06 -12.36
N ARG A 24 4.50 -2.98 -11.18
CA ARG A 24 3.90 -3.46 -9.92
C ARG A 24 3.07 -2.34 -9.33
N ASP A 25 1.75 -2.53 -9.24
CA ASP A 25 0.87 -1.46 -8.80
C ASP A 25 1.19 -1.00 -7.38
N GLY A 26 1.25 0.33 -7.19
CA GLY A 26 1.55 0.97 -5.91
C GLY A 26 2.99 0.87 -5.43
N ILE A 27 3.93 0.38 -6.25
CA ILE A 27 5.33 0.22 -5.87
C ILE A 27 5.97 1.56 -5.44
N ALA A 28 6.77 1.50 -4.38
CA ALA A 28 7.55 2.62 -3.89
C ALA A 28 9.02 2.21 -3.79
N ILE A 29 9.90 2.96 -4.45
CA ILE A 29 11.34 2.68 -4.50
C ILE A 29 12.08 3.88 -3.92
N THR A 30 12.82 3.63 -2.84
CA THR A 30 13.72 4.62 -2.23
C THR A 30 15.05 4.61 -2.97
N GLU A 31 15.62 5.79 -3.17
CA GLU A 31 16.87 6.01 -3.88
C GLU A 31 16.93 5.29 -5.24
N PRO A 32 15.94 5.56 -6.13
CA PRO A 32 15.92 4.95 -7.44
C PRO A 32 17.16 5.38 -8.24
N PRO A 33 17.82 4.45 -8.95
CA PRO A 33 18.91 4.81 -9.87
C PRO A 33 18.33 5.61 -11.06
N GLU A 34 19.15 6.47 -11.67
CA GLU A 34 18.68 7.36 -12.75
C GLU A 34 18.03 6.60 -13.94
N PRO A 35 18.55 5.45 -14.41
CA PRO A 35 17.90 4.67 -15.45
C PRO A 35 16.47 4.21 -15.12
N LEU A 36 16.16 3.98 -13.84
CA LEU A 36 14.81 3.64 -13.40
C LEU A 36 13.89 4.87 -13.49
N LEU A 37 14.39 6.05 -13.11
CA LEU A 37 13.66 7.31 -13.24
C LEU A 37 13.38 7.66 -14.70
N ASP A 38 14.35 7.46 -15.59
CA ASP A 38 14.16 7.64 -17.03
C ASP A 38 13.10 6.69 -17.58
N THR A 39 13.17 5.40 -17.19
CA THR A 39 12.14 4.41 -17.55
C THR A 39 10.76 4.83 -17.03
N ALA A 40 10.67 5.35 -15.81
CA ALA A 40 9.40 5.83 -15.24
C ALA A 40 8.83 7.01 -16.03
N ARG A 41 9.67 8.00 -16.41
CA ARG A 41 9.27 9.13 -17.26
C ARG A 41 8.78 8.67 -18.62
N GLU A 42 9.43 7.68 -19.23
CA GLU A 42 9.00 7.10 -20.50
C GLU A 42 7.65 6.39 -20.39
N LEU A 43 7.45 5.57 -19.37
CA LEU A 43 6.17 4.87 -19.12
C LEU A 43 5.03 5.83 -18.74
N GLU A 44 5.34 6.96 -18.12
CA GLU A 44 4.36 8.00 -17.83
C GLU A 44 3.94 8.75 -19.10
N LYS A 45 4.87 9.01 -20.04
CA LYS A 45 4.56 9.61 -21.35
C LYS A 45 3.63 8.73 -22.20
N THR A 46 3.70 7.41 -22.07
CA THR A 46 2.76 6.48 -22.72
C THR A 46 1.42 6.40 -21.99
N GLY A 47 1.31 7.01 -20.80
CA GLY A 47 0.14 7.00 -19.95
C GLY A 47 -0.08 5.67 -19.21
N ILE A 48 0.84 4.70 -19.31
CA ILE A 48 0.72 3.35 -18.74
C ILE A 48 0.80 3.40 -17.21
N ILE A 49 1.65 4.28 -16.67
CA ILE A 49 1.77 4.53 -15.24
C ILE A 49 1.56 6.01 -14.91
N ARG A 50 1.34 6.28 -13.62
CA ARG A 50 1.57 7.61 -13.02
C ARG A 50 2.74 7.48 -12.06
N ALA A 51 3.76 8.30 -12.24
CA ALA A 51 4.97 8.26 -11.43
C ALA A 51 5.08 9.56 -10.62
N GLN A 52 5.17 9.43 -9.30
CA GLN A 52 5.42 10.56 -8.42
C GLN A 52 6.84 10.44 -7.85
N VAL A 53 7.71 11.35 -8.27
CA VAL A 53 9.04 11.50 -7.69
C VAL A 53 8.95 12.52 -6.56
N GLN A 54 9.38 12.12 -5.37
CA GLN A 54 9.39 12.97 -4.18
C GLN A 54 10.82 13.05 -3.64
N ALA A 55 11.25 14.25 -3.27
CA ALA A 55 12.46 14.44 -2.49
C ALA A 55 12.12 14.30 -1.00
N TYR A 56 13.06 13.77 -0.22
CA TYR A 56 12.95 13.73 1.23
C TYR A 56 14.33 13.89 1.87
N VAL A 57 14.34 14.31 3.13
CA VAL A 57 15.54 14.30 3.99
C VAL A 57 15.32 13.37 5.18
N LEU A 58 16.39 12.90 5.79
CA LEU A 58 16.31 12.13 7.03
C LEU A 58 16.41 13.08 8.23
N CYS A 59 15.72 12.74 9.31
CA CYS A 59 15.83 13.48 10.57
C CYS A 59 17.24 13.38 11.15
N ALA A 60 17.83 12.19 11.12
CA ALA A 60 19.19 11.93 11.56
C ALA A 60 19.96 11.26 10.42
N ASN A 61 20.88 12.00 9.80
CA ASN A 61 21.76 11.50 8.76
C ASN A 61 23.21 11.87 9.10
N PRO A 62 24.14 10.90 9.18
CA PRO A 62 25.54 11.17 9.49
C PRO A 62 26.27 12.12 8.52
N HIS A 63 25.71 12.34 7.33
CA HIS A 63 26.28 13.23 6.32
C HIS A 63 25.77 14.67 6.39
N ASP A 64 24.83 14.97 7.29
CA ASP A 64 24.29 16.33 7.43
C ASP A 64 25.11 17.18 8.41
N ARG A 65 25.08 18.51 8.23
CA ARG A 65 25.82 19.47 9.07
C ARG A 65 25.31 19.52 10.51
N ASP A 66 24.02 19.26 10.73
CA ASP A 66 23.33 19.28 12.02
C ASP A 66 23.44 17.95 12.79
N PHE A 67 24.25 17.01 12.27
CA PHE A 67 24.52 15.74 12.94
C PHE A 67 25.63 15.87 13.98
N PRO A 68 25.50 15.26 15.18
CA PRO A 68 24.37 14.44 15.62
C PRO A 68 23.21 15.28 16.18
N PRO A 69 21.95 14.95 15.81
CA PRO A 69 20.79 15.49 16.50
C PRO A 69 20.64 14.89 17.91
N VAL A 70 19.73 15.46 18.72
CA VAL A 70 19.40 14.98 20.08
C VAL A 70 19.02 13.48 20.06
N LEU A 71 18.23 13.06 19.08
CA LEU A 71 17.90 11.66 18.82
C LEU A 71 18.70 11.15 17.61
N ARG A 72 19.88 10.59 17.89
CA ARG A 72 20.89 10.20 16.89
C ARG A 72 20.43 9.14 15.90
N ASP A 73 19.51 8.27 16.32
CA ASP A 73 19.05 7.12 15.54
C ASP A 73 17.62 7.30 15.02
N CYS A 74 17.12 8.54 14.94
CA CYS A 74 15.76 8.81 14.49
C CYS A 74 15.57 8.41 13.01
N PRO A 75 14.66 7.46 12.69
CA PRO A 75 14.49 6.95 11.33
C PRO A 75 13.60 7.86 10.46
N GLY A 76 13.19 9.02 10.97
CA GLY A 76 12.18 9.86 10.36
C GLY A 76 12.56 10.37 8.98
N LYS A 77 11.61 10.25 8.05
CA LYS A 77 11.73 10.71 6.66
C LYS A 77 10.81 11.90 6.46
N ILE A 78 11.38 13.05 6.14
CA ILE A 78 10.64 14.30 5.94
C ILE A 78 10.52 14.55 4.45
N THR A 79 9.32 14.35 3.90
CA THR A 79 9.04 14.64 2.49
C THR A 79 9.07 16.14 2.24
N LEU A 80 9.87 16.56 1.26
CA LEU A 80 9.91 17.94 0.80
C LEU A 80 8.70 18.16 -0.11
N LYS A 81 7.78 19.04 0.32
CA LYS A 81 6.60 19.43 -0.46
C LYS A 81 6.84 20.80 -1.08
N ASP A 82 6.31 20.99 -2.28
CA ASP A 82 6.36 22.28 -2.96
C ASP A 82 5.62 23.34 -2.14
N GLY A 83 6.23 24.51 -1.99
CA GLY A 83 5.66 25.65 -1.28
C GLY A 83 5.91 25.68 0.24
N LEU A 84 6.53 24.66 0.83
CA LEU A 84 6.99 24.71 2.23
C LEU A 84 8.40 25.29 2.31
N ASN A 85 8.67 26.08 3.35
CA ASN A 85 10.00 26.65 3.61
C ASN A 85 10.43 26.45 5.08
N ASP A 86 11.66 26.85 5.37
CA ASP A 86 12.23 26.73 6.71
C ASP A 86 11.75 27.85 7.66
N ASP A 87 11.25 28.95 7.11
CA ASP A 87 10.99 30.21 7.83
C ASP A 87 9.90 30.08 8.91
N ASN A 88 9.00 29.10 8.78
CA ASN A 88 7.94 28.82 9.76
C ASN A 88 8.12 27.46 10.51
N HIS A 89 9.30 26.83 10.43
CA HIS A 89 9.54 25.51 11.04
C HIS A 89 8.51 24.45 10.57
N GLU A 90 8.12 24.53 9.30
CA GLU A 90 7.04 23.72 8.73
C GLU A 90 7.45 22.25 8.55
N PHE A 91 8.75 22.01 8.40
CA PHE A 91 9.32 20.68 8.34
C PHE A 91 9.55 20.14 9.74
N ARG A 92 8.70 19.20 10.17
CA ARG A 92 8.88 18.44 11.40
C ARG A 92 9.09 16.98 11.09
N CYS A 93 9.97 16.35 11.86
CA CYS A 93 10.14 14.92 11.81
C CYS A 93 8.85 14.22 12.26
N PRO A 94 8.27 13.30 11.46
CA PRO A 94 7.05 12.59 11.86
C PRO A 94 7.27 11.62 13.03
N GLU A 95 8.52 11.23 13.31
CA GLU A 95 8.84 10.25 14.35
C GLU A 95 9.12 10.89 15.71
N CYS A 96 9.76 12.07 15.72
CA CYS A 96 10.20 12.72 16.95
C CYS A 96 9.81 14.19 17.07
N GLU A 97 9.03 14.71 16.11
CA GLU A 97 8.48 16.07 16.07
C GLU A 97 9.51 17.22 16.08
N ARG A 98 10.81 16.89 16.08
CA ARG A 98 11.91 17.84 15.95
C ARG A 98 11.72 18.68 14.68
N PRO A 99 11.79 20.03 14.78
CA PRO A 99 11.97 20.88 13.62
C PRO A 99 13.23 20.49 12.86
N VAL A 100 13.10 20.31 11.55
CA VAL A 100 14.18 20.01 10.62
C VAL A 100 14.25 21.19 9.66
N PHE A 101 15.45 21.59 9.24
CA PHE A 101 15.61 22.73 8.32
C PHE A 101 16.31 22.29 7.03
N PRO A 102 15.59 21.61 6.11
CA PRO A 102 16.18 21.04 4.91
C PRO A 102 16.93 22.03 4.02
N PHE A 103 16.54 23.31 4.01
CA PHE A 103 17.09 24.32 3.11
C PHE A 103 18.23 25.11 3.76
N LEU A 104 18.05 25.59 4.98
CA LEU A 104 19.03 26.35 5.76
C LEU A 104 20.24 25.48 6.16
N GLU A 105 20.00 24.23 6.54
CA GLU A 105 21.07 23.31 6.95
C GLU A 105 21.66 22.53 5.77
N GLU A 106 21.18 22.77 4.54
CA GLU A 106 21.60 22.08 3.32
C GLU A 106 21.60 20.54 3.47
N LYS A 107 20.56 19.98 4.11
CA LYS A 107 20.50 18.55 4.42
C LYS A 107 20.57 17.68 3.16
N HIS A 108 21.19 16.52 3.28
CA HIS A 108 21.32 15.58 2.17
C HIS A 108 19.93 15.13 1.69
N ARG A 109 19.70 15.30 0.38
CA ARG A 109 18.41 14.99 -0.25
C ARG A 109 18.41 13.61 -0.85
N PHE A 110 17.45 12.82 -0.41
CA PHE A 110 17.14 11.52 -0.98
C PHE A 110 15.94 11.64 -1.92
N ARG A 111 15.79 10.64 -2.80
CA ARG A 111 14.68 10.57 -3.75
C ARG A 111 13.87 9.31 -3.50
N LYS A 112 12.57 9.39 -3.68
CA LYS A 112 11.65 8.26 -3.72
C LYS A 112 10.81 8.38 -4.98
N VAL A 113 10.61 7.27 -5.68
CA VAL A 113 9.61 7.20 -6.75
C VAL A 113 8.48 6.27 -6.33
N GLN A 114 7.25 6.72 -6.51
CA GLN A 114 6.06 5.89 -6.38
C GLN A 114 5.41 5.76 -7.75
N ALA A 115 5.19 4.54 -8.21
CA ALA A 115 4.51 4.27 -9.47
C ALA A 115 3.16 3.59 -9.22
N ARG A 116 2.15 4.01 -9.98
CA ARG A 116 0.83 3.37 -9.99
C ARG A 116 0.42 3.07 -11.42
N ILE A 117 -0.20 1.92 -11.62
CA ILE A 117 -0.68 1.52 -12.94
C ILE A 117 -1.89 2.36 -13.31
N HIS A 118 -1.91 2.87 -14.53
CA HIS A 118 -3.03 3.61 -15.07
C HIS A 118 -3.76 2.77 -16.10
N ARG A 119 -4.85 2.14 -15.66
CA ARG A 119 -5.64 1.20 -16.45
C ARG A 119 -6.03 1.73 -17.84
N GLN A 120 -6.50 2.97 -17.91
CA GLN A 120 -6.92 3.55 -19.19
C GLN A 120 -5.74 3.69 -20.16
N GLY A 121 -4.55 4.05 -19.67
CA GLY A 121 -3.37 4.15 -20.52
C GLY A 121 -2.88 2.80 -21.05
N ILE A 122 -3.04 1.72 -20.27
CA ILE A 122 -2.77 0.37 -20.76
C ILE A 122 -3.74 -0.03 -21.87
N LEU A 123 -5.04 0.23 -21.68
CA LEU A 123 -6.04 -0.05 -22.72
C LEU A 123 -5.72 0.76 -23.99
N SER A 124 -5.43 2.06 -23.85
CA SER A 124 -5.04 2.91 -24.97
C SER A 124 -3.76 2.41 -25.66
N PHE A 125 -2.75 1.98 -24.90
CA PHE A 125 -1.51 1.41 -25.46
C PHE A 125 -1.80 0.15 -26.28
N VAL A 126 -2.50 -0.83 -25.70
CA VAL A 126 -2.83 -2.10 -26.36
C VAL A 126 -3.65 -1.87 -27.63
N LEU A 127 -4.72 -1.06 -27.54
CA LEU A 127 -5.58 -0.77 -28.68
C LEU A 127 -4.85 0.00 -29.78
N ALA A 128 -3.96 0.93 -29.42
CA ALA A 128 -3.13 1.63 -30.39
C ALA A 128 -2.17 0.68 -31.13
N GLU A 129 -1.56 -0.29 -30.42
CA GLU A 129 -0.69 -1.29 -31.05
C GLU A 129 -1.46 -2.22 -31.99
N MET A 130 -2.67 -2.66 -31.62
CA MET A 130 -3.51 -3.46 -32.50
C MET A 130 -4.03 -2.67 -33.72
N ALA A 131 -4.37 -1.40 -33.53
CA ALA A 131 -4.84 -0.52 -34.59
C ALA A 131 -3.73 -0.23 -35.61
N LYS A 132 -2.50 0.04 -35.16
CA LYS A 132 -1.31 0.21 -36.04
C LYS A 132 -1.06 -1.02 -36.92
N ALA A 133 -1.40 -2.21 -36.42
CA ALA A 133 -1.23 -3.47 -37.14
C ALA A 133 -2.48 -3.92 -37.91
N GLU A 134 -3.52 -3.07 -37.97
CA GLU A 134 -4.77 -3.28 -38.71
C GLU A 134 -5.47 -4.60 -38.36
N LEU A 135 -5.39 -5.03 -37.08
CA LEU A 135 -5.89 -6.35 -36.66
C LEU A 135 -7.43 -6.48 -36.57
N GLY A 136 -8.19 -5.43 -36.90
CA GLY A 136 -9.66 -5.41 -36.81
C GLY A 136 -10.18 -5.83 -35.44
N VAL A 137 -10.30 -4.89 -34.51
CA VAL A 137 -10.58 -5.20 -33.09
C VAL A 137 -12.04 -4.90 -32.74
N GLN A 138 -12.71 -5.88 -32.13
CA GLN A 138 -14.04 -5.75 -31.54
C GLN A 138 -13.98 -6.05 -30.04
N GLU A 139 -14.47 -5.15 -29.19
CA GLU A 139 -14.60 -5.41 -27.75
C GLU A 139 -15.78 -6.36 -27.50
N LEU A 140 -15.53 -7.45 -26.77
CA LEU A 140 -16.56 -8.41 -26.35
C LEU A 140 -16.98 -8.20 -24.89
N GLY A 141 -16.09 -7.65 -24.09
CA GLY A 141 -16.31 -7.37 -22.68
C GLY A 141 -15.09 -6.67 -22.09
N GLN A 142 -15.19 -6.32 -20.80
CA GLN A 142 -14.15 -5.57 -20.11
C GLN A 142 -12.79 -6.28 -20.19
N GLY A 143 -11.86 -5.71 -20.97
CA GLY A 143 -10.52 -6.27 -21.16
C GLY A 143 -10.45 -7.48 -22.09
N VAL A 144 -11.52 -7.78 -22.84
CA VAL A 144 -11.59 -8.91 -23.78
C VAL A 144 -11.96 -8.41 -25.17
N TYR A 145 -11.14 -8.77 -26.14
CA TYR A 145 -11.25 -8.31 -27.52
C TYR A 145 -11.19 -9.49 -28.47
N ARG A 146 -11.91 -9.39 -29.58
CA ARG A 146 -11.76 -10.25 -30.75
C ARG A 146 -10.98 -9.51 -31.82
N CYS A 147 -9.89 -10.11 -32.27
CA CYS A 147 -9.10 -9.64 -33.40
C CYS A 147 -9.49 -10.43 -34.65
N ALA A 148 -9.61 -9.76 -35.80
CA ALA A 148 -9.91 -10.35 -37.11
C ALA A 148 -8.68 -11.06 -37.70
N VAL A 149 -8.10 -11.98 -36.92
CA VAL A 149 -6.91 -12.75 -37.26
C VAL A 149 -7.26 -14.24 -37.22
N GLY A 150 -6.96 -14.97 -38.30
CA GLY A 150 -7.35 -16.37 -38.46
C GLY A 150 -8.83 -16.57 -38.80
N PRO A 151 -9.25 -17.81 -39.12
CA PRO A 151 -10.56 -18.09 -39.69
C PRO A 151 -11.73 -17.85 -38.71
N LEU A 152 -11.49 -18.00 -37.41
CA LEU A 152 -12.52 -17.83 -36.36
C LEU A 152 -12.34 -16.52 -35.58
N GLY A 153 -11.31 -15.73 -35.89
CA GLY A 153 -10.85 -14.62 -35.06
C GLY A 153 -10.12 -15.11 -33.80
N THR A 154 -9.13 -14.32 -33.36
CA THR A 154 -8.34 -14.60 -32.16
C THR A 154 -8.89 -13.78 -31.00
N ILE A 155 -9.03 -14.39 -29.83
CA ILE A 155 -9.40 -13.71 -28.60
C ILE A 155 -8.12 -13.16 -27.95
N PHE A 156 -8.14 -11.87 -27.62
CA PHE A 156 -7.13 -11.22 -26.82
C PHE A 156 -7.75 -10.81 -25.48
N CYS A 157 -7.21 -11.34 -24.38
CA CYS A 157 -7.72 -11.12 -23.05
C CYS A 157 -6.65 -10.49 -22.16
N ILE A 158 -6.92 -9.30 -21.63
CA ILE A 158 -6.11 -8.71 -20.56
C ILE A 158 -6.53 -9.37 -19.25
N ALA A 159 -5.79 -10.39 -18.85
CA ALA A 159 -6.16 -11.29 -17.76
C ALA A 159 -6.43 -10.56 -16.43
N ASP A 160 -5.71 -9.48 -16.14
CA ASP A 160 -5.91 -8.71 -14.90
C ASP A 160 -7.16 -7.81 -14.93
N TYR A 161 -7.74 -7.56 -16.11
CA TYR A 161 -8.92 -6.69 -16.28
C TYR A 161 -10.19 -7.45 -16.67
N CYS A 162 -10.05 -8.71 -17.07
CA CYS A 162 -11.17 -9.58 -17.43
C CYS A 162 -12.01 -9.91 -16.20
N ARG A 163 -13.29 -9.51 -16.24
CA ARG A 163 -14.25 -9.83 -15.17
C ARG A 163 -15.04 -11.09 -15.42
N ASP A 164 -15.19 -11.46 -16.69
CA ASP A 164 -15.95 -12.62 -17.08
C ASP A 164 -15.06 -13.87 -17.03
N GLN A 165 -15.39 -14.75 -16.09
CA GLN A 165 -14.59 -15.94 -15.79
C GLN A 165 -14.58 -16.92 -16.95
N GLN A 166 -15.55 -16.89 -17.88
CA GLN A 166 -15.59 -17.84 -18.99
C GLN A 166 -14.32 -17.76 -19.85
N TYR A 167 -13.81 -16.54 -20.10
CA TYR A 167 -12.61 -16.28 -20.89
C TYR A 167 -11.32 -16.66 -20.15
N LEU A 168 -11.38 -16.88 -18.84
CA LEU A 168 -10.24 -17.21 -17.99
C LEU A 168 -10.19 -18.72 -17.65
N THR A 169 -10.92 -19.54 -18.41
CA THR A 169 -10.90 -21.01 -18.26
C THR A 169 -10.00 -21.69 -19.29
N ARG A 170 -9.45 -22.84 -18.91
CA ARG A 170 -8.66 -23.71 -19.80
C ARG A 170 -9.52 -24.28 -20.93
N GLU A 171 -10.79 -24.61 -20.64
CA GLU A 171 -11.78 -25.02 -21.64
C GLU A 171 -11.95 -23.97 -22.74
N TRP A 172 -12.06 -22.69 -22.38
CA TRP A 172 -12.14 -21.62 -23.37
C TRP A 172 -10.87 -21.52 -24.21
N ALA A 173 -9.71 -21.41 -23.56
CA ALA A 173 -8.41 -21.28 -24.20
C ALA A 173 -8.08 -22.43 -25.16
N SER A 174 -8.63 -23.63 -24.91
CA SER A 174 -8.45 -24.80 -25.78
C SER A 174 -9.33 -24.81 -27.03
N ARG A 175 -10.49 -24.16 -26.97
CA ARG A 175 -11.48 -24.16 -28.06
C ARG A 175 -11.29 -22.97 -28.99
N PHE A 176 -10.83 -21.86 -28.45
CA PHE A 176 -10.65 -20.61 -29.18
C PHE A 176 -9.19 -20.16 -29.10
N PRO A 177 -8.55 -19.79 -30.22
CA PRO A 177 -7.22 -19.17 -30.19
C PRO A 177 -7.26 -17.95 -29.27
N THR A 178 -6.62 -18.07 -28.10
CA THR A 178 -6.71 -17.06 -27.04
C THR A 178 -5.33 -16.69 -26.55
N GLY A 179 -5.04 -15.38 -26.53
CA GLY A 179 -3.85 -14.80 -25.96
C GLY A 179 -4.17 -14.03 -24.68
N TYR A 180 -3.44 -14.30 -23.60
CA TYR A 180 -3.57 -13.65 -22.30
C TYR A 180 -2.45 -12.64 -22.07
N LEU A 181 -2.80 -11.37 -21.90
CA LEU A 181 -1.87 -10.33 -21.45
C LEU A 181 -1.95 -10.16 -19.94
N ALA A 182 -0.82 -10.33 -19.24
CA ALA A 182 -0.67 -10.06 -17.82
C ALA A 182 -0.09 -8.65 -17.61
N VAL A 183 -0.84 -7.79 -16.93
CA VAL A 183 -0.46 -6.40 -16.64
C VAL A 183 0.59 -6.36 -15.53
N ASN A 184 0.34 -7.06 -14.43
CA ASN A 184 1.33 -7.19 -13.37
C ASN A 184 2.25 -8.39 -13.68
N PRO A 185 3.54 -8.16 -13.99
CA PRO A 185 4.47 -9.22 -14.32
C PRO A 185 5.02 -9.95 -13.08
N HIS A 186 4.73 -9.44 -11.87
CA HIS A 186 5.17 -10.08 -10.64
C HIS A 186 4.63 -11.50 -10.54
N ASP A 187 5.57 -12.43 -10.35
CA ASP A 187 5.30 -13.85 -10.13
C ASP A 187 4.49 -14.53 -11.25
N LEU A 188 4.65 -14.05 -12.50
CA LEU A 188 3.90 -14.53 -13.66
C LEU A 188 3.95 -16.06 -13.82
N HIS A 189 5.14 -16.65 -13.66
CA HIS A 189 5.36 -18.10 -13.80
C HIS A 189 4.62 -18.93 -12.73
N ASN A 190 4.39 -18.38 -11.54
CA ASN A 190 3.63 -19.07 -10.51
C ASN A 190 2.14 -18.72 -10.56
N ARG A 191 1.78 -17.55 -11.08
CA ARG A 191 0.38 -17.11 -11.17
C ARG A 191 -0.44 -17.90 -12.19
N PHE A 192 0.17 -18.26 -13.31
CA PHE A 192 -0.50 -19.00 -14.38
C PHE A 192 0.00 -20.44 -14.48
N PHE A 193 -0.86 -21.34 -14.95
CA PHE A 193 -0.43 -22.69 -15.30
C PHE A 193 0.65 -22.65 -16.39
N GLN A 194 1.69 -23.45 -16.18
CA GLN A 194 2.83 -23.55 -17.09
C GLN A 194 2.55 -24.63 -18.15
N GLU A 195 1.75 -24.27 -19.14
CA GLU A 195 1.40 -25.15 -20.26
C GLU A 195 1.78 -24.49 -21.58
N GLU A 196 2.48 -25.21 -22.47
CA GLU A 196 3.00 -24.64 -23.73
C GLU A 196 1.90 -24.11 -24.67
N TRP A 197 0.70 -24.67 -24.55
CA TRP A 197 -0.47 -24.29 -25.33
C TRP A 197 -1.20 -23.07 -24.76
N LEU A 198 -0.95 -22.68 -23.49
CA LEU A 198 -1.46 -21.45 -22.89
C LEU A 198 -0.58 -20.27 -23.31
N ASN A 199 -1.16 -19.35 -24.09
CA ASN A 199 -0.43 -18.21 -24.62
C ASN A 199 -0.49 -17.03 -23.66
N ILE A 200 0.56 -16.85 -22.87
CA ILE A 200 0.64 -15.77 -21.87
C ILE A 200 1.80 -14.83 -22.23
N LEU A 201 1.52 -13.52 -22.24
CA LEU A 201 2.49 -12.47 -22.48
C LEU A 201 2.46 -11.47 -21.31
N SER A 202 3.62 -11.03 -20.83
CA SER A 202 3.67 -9.91 -19.89
C SER A 202 3.54 -8.58 -20.64
N LEU A 203 2.81 -7.62 -20.06
CA LEU A 203 2.78 -6.25 -20.56
C LEU A 203 4.18 -5.66 -20.63
N GLY A 204 5.03 -6.01 -19.67
CA GLY A 204 6.40 -5.54 -19.65
C GLY A 204 7.21 -5.95 -20.89
N ALA A 205 7.02 -7.16 -21.43
CA ALA A 205 7.69 -7.62 -22.65
C ALA A 205 7.16 -6.91 -23.91
N ALA A 206 5.85 -6.61 -23.94
CA ALA A 206 5.26 -5.82 -25.02
C ALA A 206 5.76 -4.36 -25.00
N VAL A 207 5.81 -3.75 -23.82
CA VAL A 207 6.23 -2.35 -23.64
C VAL A 207 7.73 -2.17 -23.85
N SER A 208 8.55 -3.16 -23.47
CA SER A 208 9.99 -3.16 -23.74
C SER A 208 10.33 -3.40 -25.21
N ARG A 209 9.36 -3.75 -26.05
CA ARG A 209 9.52 -4.15 -27.47
C ARG A 209 10.34 -5.43 -27.66
N GLU A 210 10.46 -6.26 -26.62
CA GLU A 210 11.01 -7.61 -26.77
C GLU A 210 10.07 -8.50 -27.57
N VAL A 211 8.77 -8.29 -27.41
CA VAL A 211 7.73 -8.99 -28.17
C VAL A 211 6.84 -7.96 -28.85
N ASP A 212 6.70 -8.05 -30.17
CA ASP A 212 5.71 -7.29 -30.90
C ASP A 212 4.32 -7.89 -30.67
N LEU A 213 3.41 -7.09 -30.12
CA LEU A 213 2.08 -7.55 -29.70
C LEU A 213 1.28 -8.13 -30.88
N ALA A 214 1.37 -7.50 -32.05
CA ALA A 214 0.62 -7.92 -33.22
C ALA A 214 1.15 -9.24 -33.81
N THR A 215 2.46 -9.38 -33.87
CA THR A 215 3.13 -10.62 -34.28
C THR A 215 2.75 -11.76 -33.35
N TRP A 216 2.80 -11.53 -32.04
CA TRP A 216 2.38 -12.51 -31.04
C TRP A 216 0.91 -12.92 -31.19
N ILE A 217 -0.02 -11.98 -31.44
CA ILE A 217 -1.43 -12.31 -31.69
C ILE A 217 -1.61 -13.20 -32.93
N ARG A 218 -0.84 -12.95 -34.00
CA ARG A 218 -0.85 -13.79 -35.21
C ARG A 218 -0.28 -15.18 -34.95
N GLU A 219 0.78 -15.28 -34.15
CA GLU A 219 1.32 -16.57 -33.71
C GLU A 219 0.27 -17.36 -32.92
N VAL A 220 -0.42 -16.73 -31.98
CA VAL A 220 -1.53 -17.36 -31.23
C VAL A 220 -2.62 -17.88 -32.18
N ALA A 221 -2.98 -17.11 -33.21
CA ALA A 221 -3.97 -17.52 -34.21
C ALA A 221 -3.55 -18.78 -35.00
N SER A 222 -2.24 -18.99 -35.16
CA SER A 222 -1.68 -20.09 -35.93
C SER A 222 -1.46 -21.38 -35.13
N LYS A 223 -1.51 -21.31 -33.79
CA LYS A 223 -1.29 -22.47 -32.93
C LYS A 223 -2.50 -23.41 -32.96
N PRO A 224 -2.30 -24.72 -33.19
CA PRO A 224 -3.39 -25.68 -33.12
C PRO A 224 -3.88 -25.83 -31.66
N PRO A 225 -5.16 -26.18 -31.46
CA PRO A 225 -5.68 -26.48 -30.14
C PRO A 225 -4.99 -27.72 -29.55
N PRO A 226 -4.91 -27.85 -28.21
CA PRO A 226 -4.30 -29.01 -27.57
C PRO A 226 -5.09 -30.31 -27.86
N LEU A 227 -4.37 -31.41 -28.11
CA LEU A 227 -4.98 -32.71 -28.47
C LEU A 227 -5.64 -33.42 -27.27
N MET A 228 -5.14 -33.24 -26.06
CA MET A 228 -5.71 -33.79 -24.83
C MET A 228 -5.60 -32.78 -23.69
N MET A 229 -6.66 -32.68 -22.89
CA MET A 229 -6.67 -31.82 -21.70
C MET A 229 -7.18 -32.57 -20.48
N ALA A 230 -6.38 -32.59 -19.41
CA ALA A 230 -6.86 -32.91 -18.07
C ALA A 230 -7.41 -31.64 -17.41
N ASN A 231 -8.53 -31.74 -16.68
CA ASN A 231 -9.11 -30.66 -15.87
C ASN A 231 -9.49 -29.38 -16.66
N ALA A 232 -10.24 -29.52 -17.75
CA ALA A 232 -10.65 -28.42 -18.64
C ALA A 232 -11.40 -27.28 -17.92
N SER A 233 -12.17 -27.60 -16.88
CA SER A 233 -12.98 -26.61 -16.13
C SER A 233 -12.17 -25.75 -15.15
N LEU A 234 -10.85 -25.93 -15.06
CA LEU A 234 -10.00 -25.10 -14.21
C LEU A 234 -9.74 -23.72 -14.84
N PRO A 235 -9.54 -22.68 -14.01
CA PRO A 235 -9.05 -21.41 -14.49
C PRO A 235 -7.64 -21.55 -15.08
N ILE A 236 -7.20 -20.57 -15.85
CA ILE A 236 -5.82 -20.47 -16.36
C ILE A 236 -4.79 -20.13 -15.26
N TYR A 237 -5.27 -19.76 -14.06
CA TYR A 237 -4.44 -19.45 -12.90
C TYR A 237 -4.09 -20.70 -12.10
N SER A 238 -2.86 -20.75 -11.59
CA SER A 238 -2.49 -21.73 -10.57
C SER A 238 -3.16 -21.35 -9.23
N ARG A 239 -3.52 -22.33 -8.41
CA ARG A 239 -4.38 -22.19 -7.20
C ARG A 239 -3.89 -21.21 -6.13
N THR A 240 -2.72 -20.58 -6.28
CA THR A 240 -2.06 -19.80 -5.23
C THR A 240 -2.11 -18.28 -5.41
N VAL A 241 -2.50 -17.72 -6.57
CA VAL A 241 -2.42 -16.27 -6.79
C VAL A 241 -3.63 -15.76 -7.61
N LEU A 242 -4.56 -15.07 -6.93
CA LEU A 242 -5.69 -14.40 -7.58
C LEU A 242 -5.20 -13.24 -8.47
N PRO A 243 -5.87 -12.95 -9.61
CA PRO A 243 -5.55 -11.77 -10.43
C PRO A 243 -5.67 -10.50 -9.59
N VAL A 244 -4.80 -9.52 -9.88
CA VAL A 244 -4.86 -8.21 -9.23
C VAL A 244 -6.20 -7.60 -9.61
N ALA A 245 -7.17 -7.66 -8.70
CA ALA A 245 -8.33 -6.80 -8.80
C ALA A 245 -7.78 -5.38 -8.85
N VAL A 246 -7.81 -4.77 -10.05
CA VAL A 246 -7.78 -3.32 -10.13
C VAL A 246 -9.04 -2.88 -9.43
N SER A 247 -8.90 -2.64 -8.13
CA SER A 247 -9.80 -1.78 -7.39
C SER A 247 -9.92 -0.53 -8.25
N SER A 248 -11.05 -0.39 -8.95
CA SER A 248 -11.55 0.91 -9.40
C SER A 248 -11.23 1.87 -8.28
N PRO A 249 -10.53 3.01 -8.54
CA PRO A 249 -9.86 3.75 -7.48
C PRO A 249 -10.88 3.92 -6.37
N THR A 250 -10.77 3.09 -5.33
CA THR A 250 -11.50 3.31 -4.11
C THR A 250 -10.92 4.66 -3.78
N PRO A 251 -11.72 5.75 -3.79
CA PRO A 251 -11.20 7.06 -3.48
C PRO A 251 -10.37 6.81 -2.24
N ILE A 252 -9.05 7.04 -2.33
CA ILE A 252 -8.12 6.86 -1.22
C ILE A 252 -8.91 7.46 -0.09
N PRO A 253 -9.37 6.68 0.92
CA PRO A 253 -10.15 7.31 1.95
C PRO A 253 -9.14 8.28 2.52
N THR A 254 -9.39 9.56 2.28
CA THR A 254 -8.53 10.69 2.66
C THR A 254 -8.44 10.79 4.19
N VAL A 255 -9.02 9.80 4.87
CA VAL A 255 -9.06 9.52 6.28
C VAL A 255 -8.86 8.02 6.43
N ARG A 256 -7.72 7.58 6.95
CA ARG A 256 -7.51 6.18 7.35
C ARG A 256 -8.58 5.86 8.39
N ARG A 257 -9.34 4.78 8.21
CA ARG A 257 -10.39 4.40 9.17
C ARG A 257 -10.16 2.98 9.66
N PHE A 258 -10.35 2.79 10.96
CA PHE A 258 -10.17 1.52 11.67
C PHE A 258 -11.46 1.19 12.40
N VAL A 259 -12.06 0.06 12.09
CA VAL A 259 -13.17 -0.50 12.86
C VAL A 259 -12.62 -1.03 14.17
N VAL A 260 -13.03 -0.43 15.27
CA VAL A 260 -12.58 -0.79 16.62
C VAL A 260 -13.76 -1.39 17.38
N GLU A 261 -13.50 -2.48 18.07
CA GLU A 261 -14.47 -3.13 18.96
C GLU A 261 -13.81 -3.37 20.33
N CYS A 262 -14.50 -3.05 21.41
CA CYS A 262 -14.03 -3.28 22.78
C CYS A 262 -15.00 -4.20 23.52
N GLY A 263 -14.50 -5.33 23.99
CA GLY A 263 -15.25 -6.32 24.78
C GLY A 263 -14.66 -6.45 26.18
N ASP A 264 -15.13 -7.43 26.96
CA ASP A 264 -14.91 -7.47 28.42
C ASP A 264 -13.47 -7.59 28.90
N THR A 265 -12.58 -8.12 28.07
CA THR A 265 -11.16 -8.28 28.41
C THR A 265 -10.21 -7.99 27.25
N MET A 266 -10.73 -7.55 26.10
CA MET A 266 -9.97 -7.47 24.85
C MET A 266 -10.43 -6.31 23.96
N VAL A 267 -9.54 -5.92 23.06
CA VAL A 267 -9.79 -4.92 22.00
C VAL A 267 -9.49 -5.56 20.66
N TRP A 268 -10.41 -5.38 19.72
CA TRP A 268 -10.31 -5.81 18.34
C TRP A 268 -10.22 -4.60 17.42
N ILE A 269 -9.42 -4.75 16.36
CA ILE A 269 -9.33 -3.78 15.26
C ILE A 269 -9.47 -4.56 13.96
N GLU A 270 -10.43 -4.18 13.12
CA GLU A 270 -10.75 -4.88 11.86
C GLU A 270 -10.94 -6.40 12.05
N GLY A 271 -11.58 -6.80 13.16
CA GLY A 271 -11.79 -8.20 13.53
C GLY A 271 -10.57 -8.92 14.12
N GLU A 272 -9.39 -8.30 14.12
CA GLU A 272 -8.17 -8.86 14.69
C GLU A 272 -7.95 -8.44 16.14
N ARG A 273 -7.47 -9.38 16.97
CA ARG A 273 -7.19 -9.11 18.39
C ARG A 273 -5.91 -8.32 18.56
N VAL A 274 -5.99 -7.13 19.16
CA VAL A 274 -4.84 -6.22 19.29
C VAL A 274 -4.39 -6.05 20.74
N VAL A 275 -5.30 -5.80 21.68
CA VAL A 275 -4.95 -5.77 23.12
C VAL A 275 -5.33 -7.10 23.77
N ALA A 276 -4.33 -7.79 24.30
CA ALA A 276 -4.49 -9.09 24.95
C ALA A 276 -4.95 -8.96 26.41
N PRO A 277 -5.66 -9.95 26.96
CA PRO A 277 -6.19 -9.91 28.34
C PRO A 277 -5.11 -9.84 29.42
N GLN A 278 -3.85 -10.17 29.10
CA GLN A 278 -2.72 -10.11 30.03
C GLN A 278 -2.15 -8.68 30.18
N ALA A 279 -2.68 -7.71 29.43
CA ALA A 279 -2.23 -6.33 29.41
C ALA A 279 -3.12 -5.42 30.29
N GLY A 280 -3.33 -5.80 31.56
CA GLY A 280 -4.32 -5.18 32.46
C GLY A 280 -4.40 -3.65 32.39
N MET A 281 -3.32 -2.95 32.73
CA MET A 281 -3.32 -1.48 32.74
C MET A 281 -3.51 -0.84 31.35
N ARG A 282 -3.02 -1.47 30.27
CA ARG A 282 -3.21 -0.98 28.89
C ARG A 282 -4.66 -1.12 28.46
N TYR A 283 -5.29 -2.25 28.81
CA TYR A 283 -6.70 -2.49 28.58
C TYR A 283 -7.59 -1.52 29.38
N ASP A 284 -7.30 -1.30 30.66
CA ASP A 284 -8.05 -0.37 31.50
C ASP A 284 -7.99 1.06 30.96
N ILE A 285 -6.79 1.51 30.56
CA ILE A 285 -6.61 2.80 29.90
C ILE A 285 -7.42 2.87 28.61
N PHE A 286 -7.31 1.86 27.74
CA PHE A 286 -8.06 1.84 26.48
C PHE A 286 -9.57 1.91 26.75
N ARG A 287 -10.06 1.17 27.75
CA ARG A 287 -11.48 1.13 28.07
C ARG A 287 -12.01 2.44 28.64
N VAL A 288 -11.22 3.15 29.45
CA VAL A 288 -11.58 4.52 29.88
C VAL A 288 -11.72 5.46 28.68
N LEU A 289 -10.78 5.41 27.73
CA LEU A 289 -10.86 6.21 26.50
C LEU A 289 -12.04 5.81 25.61
N TRP A 290 -12.34 4.52 25.55
CA TRP A 290 -13.47 3.95 24.82
C TRP A 290 -14.81 4.39 25.41
N ASP A 291 -14.98 4.29 26.73
CA ASP A 291 -16.22 4.65 27.43
C ASP A 291 -16.55 6.14 27.20
N ARG A 292 -15.54 7.02 27.32
CA ARG A 292 -15.70 8.46 26.99
C ARG A 292 -16.01 8.71 25.53
N PHE A 293 -15.35 8.00 24.62
CA PHE A 293 -15.61 8.12 23.19
C PHE A 293 -17.05 7.75 22.84
N LEU A 294 -17.58 6.69 23.44
CA LEU A 294 -18.98 6.29 23.27
C LEU A 294 -19.95 7.29 23.90
N GLU A 295 -19.59 7.92 25.01
CA GLU A 295 -20.38 8.98 25.62
C GLU A 295 -20.47 10.20 24.71
N ASP A 296 -19.34 10.68 24.18
CA ASP A 296 -19.29 11.77 23.20
C ASP A 296 -20.10 11.44 21.92
N LEU A 297 -20.01 10.19 21.45
CA LEU A 297 -20.77 9.70 20.32
C LEU A 297 -22.28 9.66 20.59
N LYS A 298 -22.70 9.18 21.76
CA LYS A 298 -24.11 9.15 22.19
C LYS A 298 -24.68 10.56 22.35
N ASN A 299 -23.88 11.50 22.83
CA ASN A 299 -24.26 12.89 23.00
C ASN A 299 -24.31 13.67 21.67
N GLY A 300 -23.96 13.04 20.54
CA GLY A 300 -24.01 13.65 19.22
C GLY A 300 -22.98 14.75 19.02
N ASN A 301 -21.86 14.70 19.76
CA ASN A 301 -20.79 15.69 19.65
C ASN A 301 -20.20 15.69 18.23
N SER A 302 -19.91 16.87 17.69
CA SER A 302 -19.16 17.00 16.44
C SER A 302 -17.72 16.50 16.62
N LEU A 303 -17.01 16.17 15.53
CA LEU A 303 -15.64 15.62 15.58
C LEU A 303 -14.64 16.49 16.38
N ASP A 304 -14.84 17.81 16.38
CA ASP A 304 -14.01 18.76 17.13
C ASP A 304 -14.48 18.94 18.59
N GLY A 305 -15.66 18.40 18.94
CA GLY A 305 -16.24 18.41 20.29
C GLY A 305 -15.74 17.29 21.21
N TYR A 306 -15.07 16.26 20.69
CA TYR A 306 -14.51 15.15 21.48
C TYR A 306 -13.33 15.66 22.31
N ARG A 307 -13.48 15.73 23.62
CA ARG A 307 -12.43 16.32 24.47
C ARG A 307 -11.42 15.26 24.91
N PRO A 308 -10.11 15.57 24.90
CA PRO A 308 -9.14 14.68 25.53
C PRO A 308 -9.44 14.48 27.03
N ILE A 309 -8.88 13.42 27.62
CA ILE A 309 -8.79 13.23 29.07
C ILE A 309 -7.39 13.65 29.52
N SER A 310 -7.28 14.41 30.62
CA SER A 310 -5.98 14.74 31.19
C SER A 310 -5.31 13.48 31.75
N VAL A 311 -3.99 13.50 31.95
CA VAL A 311 -3.30 12.34 32.55
C VAL A 311 -3.78 12.10 33.98
N TYR A 312 -4.08 13.17 34.74
CA TYR A 312 -4.60 13.08 36.10
C TYR A 312 -5.99 12.47 36.16
N ASP A 313 -6.91 12.91 35.29
CA ASP A 313 -8.26 12.33 35.20
C ASP A 313 -8.20 10.87 34.73
N LEU A 314 -7.25 10.54 33.85
CA LEU A 314 -7.02 9.17 33.40
C LEU A 314 -6.47 8.29 34.53
N MET A 315 -5.57 8.82 35.37
CA MET A 315 -5.06 8.15 36.58
C MET A 315 -6.20 7.85 37.55
N GLU A 316 -7.06 8.84 37.81
CA GLU A 316 -8.22 8.67 38.70
C GLU A 316 -9.21 7.64 38.15
N ALA A 317 -9.55 7.72 36.86
CA ALA A 317 -10.48 6.81 36.21
C ALA A 317 -9.95 5.36 36.20
N VAL A 318 -8.66 5.15 35.89
CA VAL A 318 -8.05 3.82 35.92
C VAL A 318 -7.92 3.31 37.36
N GLY A 319 -7.52 4.17 38.30
CA GLY A 319 -7.39 3.81 39.72
C GLY A 319 -8.72 3.38 40.34
N THR A 320 -9.81 4.06 39.98
CA THR A 320 -11.18 3.68 40.38
C THR A 320 -11.55 2.29 39.86
N ARG A 321 -11.16 1.94 38.62
CA ARG A 321 -11.43 0.61 38.04
C ARG A 321 -10.59 -0.50 38.66
N GLN A 322 -9.36 -0.20 39.05
CA GLN A 322 -8.45 -1.17 39.67
C GLN A 322 -8.62 -1.27 41.20
N GLY A 323 -9.41 -0.39 41.81
CA GLY A 323 -9.55 -0.29 43.27
C GLY A 323 -8.24 0.12 43.97
N LYS A 324 -7.34 0.81 43.27
CA LYS A 324 -6.02 1.23 43.77
C LYS A 324 -5.69 2.64 43.30
N PHE A 325 -5.10 3.45 44.16
CA PHE A 325 -4.62 4.77 43.77
C PHE A 325 -3.35 4.65 42.93
N LEU A 326 -3.30 5.35 41.80
CA LEU A 326 -2.11 5.42 40.95
C LEU A 326 -1.36 6.71 41.26
N GLU A 327 -0.16 6.61 41.81
CA GLU A 327 0.64 7.79 42.23
C GLU A 327 1.55 8.33 41.12
N ASP A 328 1.83 7.54 40.07
CA ASP A 328 2.86 7.88 39.08
C ASP A 328 2.29 8.22 37.69
N GLU A 329 2.26 9.52 37.40
CA GLU A 329 1.91 10.09 36.09
C GLU A 329 2.78 9.52 34.97
N THR A 330 4.08 9.31 35.22
CA THR A 330 5.02 8.85 34.20
C THR A 330 4.73 7.40 33.78
N THR A 331 4.24 6.59 34.71
CA THR A 331 3.81 5.22 34.43
C THR A 331 2.57 5.19 33.54
N VAL A 332 1.58 6.07 33.77
CA VAL A 332 0.40 6.17 32.88
C VAL A 332 0.80 6.63 31.50
N ARG A 333 1.64 7.67 31.38
CA ARG A 333 2.14 8.15 30.08
C ARG A 333 2.88 7.07 29.29
N ARG A 334 3.79 6.34 29.95
CA ARG A 334 4.51 5.21 29.34
C ARG A 334 3.55 4.11 28.89
N THR A 335 2.51 3.85 29.66
CA THR A 335 1.51 2.82 29.34
C THR A 335 0.66 3.22 28.13
N VAL A 336 0.27 4.49 28.01
CA VAL A 336 -0.43 5.02 26.82
C VAL A 336 0.49 4.95 25.59
N ASN A 337 1.74 5.37 25.71
CA ASN A 337 2.71 5.32 24.61
C ASN A 337 2.92 3.89 24.11
N ARG A 338 3.01 2.93 25.04
CA ARG A 338 3.13 1.51 24.73
C ARG A 338 1.86 0.94 24.10
N LEU A 339 0.69 1.36 24.58
CA LEU A 339 -0.59 0.99 23.97
C LEU A 339 -0.66 1.47 22.51
N GLN A 340 -0.27 2.71 22.21
CA GLN A 340 -0.20 3.21 20.84
C GLN A 340 0.74 2.38 19.96
N GLU A 341 1.94 2.05 20.47
CA GLU A 341 2.91 1.21 19.76
C GLU A 341 2.37 -0.21 19.52
N ASP A 342 1.69 -0.81 20.49
CA ASP A 342 1.09 -2.14 20.35
C ASP A 342 -0.03 -2.13 19.29
N LEU A 343 -0.86 -1.07 19.29
CA LEU A 343 -1.95 -0.90 18.32
C LEU A 343 -1.39 -0.81 16.90
N GLU A 344 -0.39 0.04 16.70
CA GLU A 344 0.30 0.21 15.42
C GLU A 344 0.97 -1.09 14.96
N ALA A 345 1.76 -1.72 15.85
CA ALA A 345 2.49 -2.94 15.53
C ALA A 345 1.55 -4.11 15.19
N ALA A 346 0.44 -4.27 15.93
CA ALA A 346 -0.51 -5.33 15.68
C ALA A 346 -1.23 -5.15 14.34
N VAL A 347 -1.68 -3.93 14.03
CA VAL A 347 -2.35 -3.64 12.75
C VAL A 347 -1.40 -3.80 11.57
N LYS A 348 -0.16 -3.29 11.66
CA LYS A 348 0.86 -3.50 10.61
C LYS A 348 1.18 -4.98 10.42
N LYS A 349 1.39 -5.72 11.51
CA LYS A 349 1.84 -7.12 11.47
C LYS A 349 0.75 -8.09 11.05
N LYS A 350 -0.48 -7.91 11.53
CA LYS A 350 -1.58 -8.86 11.32
C LYS A 350 -2.43 -8.53 10.10
N LEU A 351 -2.66 -7.24 9.85
CA LEU A 351 -3.57 -6.79 8.80
C LEU A 351 -2.84 -6.20 7.59
N GLY A 352 -1.56 -5.85 7.72
CA GLY A 352 -0.79 -5.21 6.63
C GLY A 352 -1.29 -3.81 6.26
N LEU A 353 -2.14 -3.21 7.11
CA LEU A 353 -2.76 -1.92 6.83
C LEU A 353 -1.82 -0.76 7.18
N PRO A 354 -1.82 0.34 6.39
CA PRO A 354 -1.10 1.55 6.74
C PRO A 354 -1.75 2.23 7.94
N ILE A 355 -1.03 2.30 9.06
CA ILE A 355 -1.43 2.92 10.33
C ILE A 355 -0.26 3.71 10.91
N ASP A 356 -0.55 4.86 11.52
CA ASP A 356 0.37 5.70 12.28
C ASP A 356 0.03 5.62 13.79
N ARG A 357 1.01 5.95 14.65
CA ARG A 357 0.92 5.84 16.12
C ARG A 357 -0.35 6.46 16.75
N HIS A 358 -0.84 7.56 16.17
CA HIS A 358 -1.96 8.35 16.69
C HIS A 358 -3.28 8.12 15.94
N ASP A 359 -3.32 7.15 15.01
CA ASP A 359 -4.51 6.85 14.21
C ASP A 359 -5.64 6.19 15.02
N ILE A 360 -5.39 5.72 16.25
CA ILE A 360 -6.44 5.12 17.09
C ILE A 360 -6.54 5.84 18.43
N VAL A 361 -5.40 6.01 19.13
CA VAL A 361 -5.31 6.81 20.36
C VAL A 361 -4.46 8.03 20.08
N GLU A 362 -5.06 9.22 20.12
CA GLU A 362 -4.36 10.50 19.94
C GLU A 362 -3.79 11.02 21.27
N THR A 363 -2.62 11.63 21.18
CA THR A 363 -2.05 12.49 22.22
C THR A 363 -2.21 13.94 21.74
N LEU A 364 -2.89 14.78 22.51
CA LEU A 364 -3.18 16.17 22.14
C LEU A 364 -2.68 17.16 23.21
N PRO A 365 -2.30 18.39 22.82
CA PRO A 365 -2.01 19.45 23.79
C PRO A 365 -3.24 19.73 24.67
N TRP A 366 -3.06 19.68 25.99
CA TRP A 366 -4.09 19.95 26.97
C TRP A 366 -4.13 21.43 27.30
N LYS A 367 -5.28 22.09 27.09
CA LYS A 367 -5.52 23.49 27.47
C LYS A 367 -6.48 23.58 28.66
N GLY A 368 -6.19 22.85 29.73
CA GLY A 368 -6.92 22.96 31.01
C GLY A 368 -6.37 24.06 31.91
N ALA A 369 -7.12 24.37 32.98
CA ALA A 369 -6.71 25.33 34.01
C ALA A 369 -5.56 24.75 34.87
N GLY A 370 -4.31 24.83 34.39
CA GLY A 370 -3.17 24.34 35.17
C GLY A 370 -1.83 24.14 34.47
N GLY A 371 -1.68 24.40 33.17
CA GLY A 371 -0.36 24.43 32.51
C GLY A 371 -0.17 23.44 31.37
N GLU A 372 0.95 23.61 30.65
CA GLU A 372 1.38 22.85 29.48
C GLU A 372 1.41 21.34 29.78
N GLY A 373 0.45 20.61 29.22
CA GLY A 373 0.34 19.16 29.39
C GLY A 373 -0.21 18.50 28.14
N PHE A 374 -0.32 17.17 28.18
CA PHE A 374 -0.93 16.38 27.12
C PHE A 374 -2.15 15.64 27.67
N GLY A 375 -3.18 15.53 26.86
CA GLY A 375 -4.34 14.69 27.11
C GLY A 375 -4.49 13.63 26.02
N TYR A 376 -5.32 12.64 26.30
CA TYR A 376 -5.49 11.46 25.46
C TYR A 376 -6.93 11.30 25.01
N ARG A 377 -7.18 10.78 23.82
CA ARG A 377 -8.53 10.36 23.39
C ARG A 377 -8.44 9.29 22.31
N LEU A 378 -9.54 8.60 22.05
CA LEU A 378 -9.69 7.91 20.79
C LEU A 378 -9.91 8.92 19.66
N ASN A 379 -9.32 8.64 18.50
CA ASN A 379 -9.36 9.52 17.35
C ASN A 379 -10.74 9.48 16.67
N PRO A 380 -11.57 10.54 16.74
CA PRO A 380 -12.91 10.51 16.15
C PRO A 380 -12.92 10.55 14.62
N ARG A 381 -11.79 10.89 13.99
CA ARG A 381 -11.69 10.99 12.54
C ARG A 381 -11.41 9.62 11.92
N THR A 382 -10.66 8.79 12.61
CA THR A 382 -10.14 7.53 12.11
C THR A 382 -10.77 6.31 12.79
N VAL A 383 -11.32 6.42 14.00
CA VAL A 383 -11.99 5.30 14.67
C VAL A 383 -13.45 5.20 14.25
N ILE A 384 -13.87 4.01 13.81
CA ILE A 384 -15.27 3.64 13.61
C ILE A 384 -15.66 2.62 14.68
N VAL A 385 -16.75 2.88 15.41
CA VAL A 385 -17.30 1.93 16.37
C VAL A 385 -18.22 0.95 15.66
N ARG A 386 -17.99 -0.36 15.86
CA ARG A 386 -18.95 -1.40 15.52
C ARG A 386 -19.42 -2.09 16.80
N PRO A 387 -20.73 -2.31 17.01
CA PRO A 387 -21.19 -3.13 18.12
C PRO A 387 -20.71 -4.57 17.94
N LEU A 388 -20.15 -5.15 19.00
CA LEU A 388 -19.70 -6.54 19.02
C LEU A 388 -20.89 -7.44 18.65
N GLN A 389 -20.82 -8.13 17.51
CA GLN A 389 -21.86 -9.11 17.17
C GLN A 389 -21.69 -10.30 18.11
N SER A 390 -22.58 -10.40 19.09
CA SER A 390 -22.73 -11.60 19.91
C SER A 390 -23.13 -12.74 18.97
N GLY A 391 -22.22 -13.68 18.74
CA GLY A 391 -22.50 -14.93 18.05
C GLY A 391 -23.35 -15.87 18.89
#